data_AF-I7BDW3-F1
#
_entry.id   AF-I7BDW3-F1
#
_cell.length_a   1.000
_cell.length_b   1.000
_cell.length_c   1.000
_cell.angle_alpha   90.00
_cell.angle_beta   90.00
_cell.angle_gamma   90.00
#
_symmetry.space_group_name_H-M   'P 1'
#
loop_
_entity.id
_entity.type
_entity.pdbx_description
1 polymer ?
#
loop_
_entity_poly.entity_id
_entity_poly.type
_entity_poly.pdbx_seq_one_letter_code
_entity_poly.pdbx_strand_id
1 'polypeptide(L)'
;MTEKLAPSERHKFVYNGQTVFEWDQTLDEVNLYINLPKEVPRKLFTCTIRTNHIEVGIKGNPPYLNHDLAGPVKLDSSFWTIEDDTLHIFLQKREKGQPWPSAILGQGELDPYTADKEQRRLMLQRFQEE
;
A
#
# COMPACT_ATOMS: atom_id res chain seq x y z
N MET A 1 5.64 5.74 -25.76
CA MET A 1 4.59 5.37 -24.79
C MET A 1 5.25 5.37 -23.44
N THR A 2 4.77 6.24 -22.56
CA THR A 2 5.41 6.67 -21.32
C THR A 2 5.71 5.48 -20.42
N GLU A 3 6.99 5.17 -20.22
CA GLU A 3 7.41 4.41 -19.03
C GLU A 3 7.02 5.29 -17.84
N LYS A 4 5.83 5.03 -17.27
CA LYS A 4 5.47 5.56 -15.95
C LYS A 4 6.67 5.28 -15.07
N LEU A 5 7.19 6.29 -14.37
CA LEU A 5 8.20 6.12 -13.34
C LEU A 5 7.59 5.26 -12.22
N ALA A 6 7.54 3.95 -12.46
CA ALA A 6 7.17 2.98 -11.46
C ALA A 6 8.16 3.15 -10.31
N PRO A 7 7.69 3.10 -9.05
CA PRO A 7 8.58 3.15 -7.91
C PRO A 7 9.67 2.09 -8.08
N SER A 8 10.93 2.51 -8.06
CA SER A 8 12.08 1.62 -8.29
C SER A 8 12.33 0.70 -7.10
N GLU A 9 11.79 1.04 -5.92
CA GLU A 9 11.97 0.32 -4.67
C GLU A 9 10.65 0.30 -3.89
N ARG A 10 10.37 -0.82 -3.21
CA ARG A 10 9.28 -0.93 -2.23
C ARG A 10 9.82 -0.69 -0.83
N HIS A 11 9.05 0.02 -0.03
CA HIS A 11 9.30 0.19 1.39
C HIS A 11 8.76 -1.01 2.17
N LYS A 12 9.43 -1.39 3.25
CA LYS A 12 9.03 -2.56 4.05
C LYS A 12 8.74 -2.15 5.48
N PHE A 13 7.62 -2.64 6.00
CA PHE A 13 7.37 -2.62 7.44
C PHE A 13 7.71 -3.99 8.03
N VAL A 14 8.65 -4.00 8.98
CA VAL A 14 9.11 -5.21 9.66
C VAL A 14 8.75 -5.12 11.14
N TYR A 15 8.11 -6.16 11.66
CA TYR A 15 7.77 -6.29 13.06
C TYR A 15 8.26 -7.65 13.58
N ASN A 16 8.97 -7.66 14.71
CA ASN A 16 9.58 -8.87 15.29
C ASN A 16 10.40 -9.72 14.29
N GLY A 17 11.13 -9.05 13.38
CA GLY A 17 11.97 -9.71 12.38
C GLY A 17 11.19 -10.31 11.19
N GLN A 18 9.87 -10.12 11.12
CA GLN A 18 9.03 -10.54 10.00
C GLN A 18 8.51 -9.34 9.22
N THR A 19 8.57 -9.40 7.88
CA THR A 19 7.92 -8.41 7.02
C THR A 19 6.42 -8.55 7.15
N VAL A 20 5.76 -7.50 7.64
CA VAL A 20 4.30 -7.45 7.78
C VAL A 20 3.66 -7.08 6.45
N PHE A 21 4.18 -6.03 5.81
CA PHE A 21 3.80 -5.63 4.47
C PHE A 21 4.94 -4.88 3.78
N GLU A 22 4.91 -4.90 2.46
CA GLU A 22 5.68 -4.00 1.62
C GLU A 22 4.72 -3.01 0.96
N TRP A 23 5.20 -1.83 0.62
CA TRP A 23 4.37 -0.84 -0.04
C TRP A 23 5.18 0.09 -0.92
N ASP A 24 4.51 0.67 -1.90
CA ASP A 24 5.03 1.72 -2.75
C ASP A 24 3.92 2.72 -3.09
N GLN A 25 4.28 3.85 -3.68
CA GLN A 25 3.30 4.84 -4.11
C GLN A 25 3.70 5.52 -5.40
N THR A 26 2.74 6.17 -6.03
CA THR A 26 2.95 7.18 -7.06
C THR A 26 2.19 8.45 -6.69
N LEU A 27 2.10 9.41 -7.60
CA LEU A 27 1.18 10.54 -7.44
C LEU A 27 -0.27 10.09 -7.29
N ASP A 28 -0.68 9.03 -7.98
CA ASP A 28 -2.07 8.63 -8.10
C ASP A 28 -2.46 7.52 -7.13
N GLU A 29 -1.54 6.64 -6.76
CA GLU A 29 -1.89 5.39 -6.06
C GLU A 29 -0.90 5.02 -4.95
N VAL A 30 -1.34 4.11 -4.09
CA VAL A 30 -0.53 3.38 -3.12
C VAL A 30 -0.75 1.88 -3.35
N ASN A 31 0.31 1.11 -3.43
CA ASN A 31 0.27 -0.34 -3.52
C ASN A 31 0.76 -0.94 -2.22
N LEU A 32 0.05 -1.94 -1.70
CA LEU A 32 0.36 -2.72 -0.51
C LEU A 32 0.51 -4.19 -0.89
N TYR A 33 1.55 -4.85 -0.40
CA TYR A 33 1.84 -6.25 -0.69
C TYR A 33 2.04 -7.00 0.63
N ILE A 34 1.25 -8.04 0.84
CA ILE A 34 1.29 -8.87 2.04
C ILE A 34 1.51 -10.32 1.62
N ASN A 35 2.64 -10.91 2.03
CA ASN A 35 2.90 -12.32 1.82
C ASN A 35 1.95 -13.15 2.69
N LEU A 36 1.20 -14.04 2.06
CA LEU A 36 0.22 -14.88 2.72
C LEU A 36 0.84 -16.23 3.15
N PRO A 37 0.43 -16.79 4.30
CA PRO A 37 0.83 -18.13 4.70
C PRO A 37 0.30 -19.18 3.72
N LYS A 38 1.16 -20.12 3.33
CA LYS A 38 0.86 -21.15 2.30
C LYS A 38 -0.13 -22.21 2.79
N GLU A 39 -0.26 -22.33 4.10
CA GLU A 39 -1.13 -23.29 4.78
C GLU A 39 -2.60 -22.88 4.73
N VAL A 40 -2.90 -21.61 4.41
CA VAL A 40 -4.26 -21.08 4.40
C VAL A 40 -4.79 -21.03 2.96
N PRO A 41 -5.95 -21.66 2.67
CA PRO A 41 -6.58 -21.55 1.37
C PRO A 41 -6.86 -20.10 0.97
N ARG A 42 -6.34 -19.66 -0.19
CA ARG A 42 -6.43 -18.28 -0.68
C ARG A 42 -7.85 -17.68 -0.64
N LYS A 43 -8.85 -18.49 -0.96
CA LYS A 43 -10.29 -18.11 -0.94
C LYS A 43 -10.84 -17.70 0.42
N LEU A 44 -10.12 -17.97 1.51
CA LEU A 44 -10.52 -17.58 2.85
C LEU A 44 -10.03 -16.18 3.21
N PHE A 45 -9.04 -15.64 2.51
CA PHE A 45 -8.60 -14.27 2.78
C PHE A 45 -9.64 -13.27 2.32
N THR A 46 -9.83 -12.25 3.13
CA THR A 46 -10.74 -11.14 2.87
C THR A 46 -10.02 -9.84 3.11
N CYS A 47 -10.16 -8.88 2.20
CA CYS A 47 -9.73 -7.51 2.38
C CYS A 47 -10.95 -6.57 2.20
N THR A 48 -11.14 -5.66 3.14
CA THR A 48 -12.16 -4.62 3.11
C THR A 48 -11.48 -3.27 3.07
N ILE A 49 -11.74 -2.51 2.02
CA ILE A 49 -11.21 -1.15 1.83
C ILE A 49 -12.33 -0.16 2.13
N ARG A 50 -12.05 0.80 3.01
CA ARG A 50 -12.90 1.97 3.31
C ARG A 50 -12.08 3.23 3.04
N THR A 51 -12.75 4.39 2.97
CA THR A 51 -12.13 5.63 2.49
C THR A 51 -10.82 5.95 3.20
N ASN A 52 -10.75 5.75 4.52
CA ASN A 52 -9.54 6.01 5.31
C ASN A 52 -9.11 4.79 6.12
N HIS A 53 -9.56 3.58 5.77
CA HIS A 53 -9.38 2.42 6.64
C HIS A 53 -9.29 1.13 5.85
N ILE A 54 -8.50 0.18 6.36
CA ILE A 54 -8.32 -1.12 5.73
C ILE A 54 -8.36 -2.25 6.76
N GLU A 55 -9.07 -3.32 6.39
CA GLU A 55 -9.15 -4.54 7.16
C GLU A 55 -8.70 -5.72 6.29
N VAL A 56 -7.75 -6.51 6.79
CA VAL A 56 -7.34 -7.78 6.16
C VAL A 56 -7.45 -8.90 7.18
N GLY A 57 -8.05 -10.01 6.75
CA GLY A 57 -8.36 -11.13 7.63
C GLY A 57 -8.58 -12.45 6.91
N ILE A 58 -8.84 -13.48 7.70
CA ILE A 58 -9.24 -14.82 7.24
C ILE A 58 -10.69 -15.03 7.66
N LYS A 59 -11.56 -15.36 6.71
CA LYS A 59 -13.00 -15.58 6.91
C LYS A 59 -13.25 -16.48 8.14
N GLY A 60 -14.06 -15.98 9.06
CA GLY A 60 -14.41 -16.66 10.32
C GLY A 60 -13.51 -16.30 11.50
N ASN A 61 -12.47 -15.48 11.31
CA ASN A 61 -11.60 -14.96 12.37
C ASN A 61 -11.66 -13.42 12.41
N PRO A 62 -11.27 -12.79 13.53
CA PRO A 62 -10.98 -11.36 13.56
C PRO A 62 -9.92 -10.98 12.52
N PRO A 63 -10.01 -9.78 11.90
CA PRO A 63 -8.98 -9.30 10.99
C PRO A 63 -7.64 -9.17 11.70
N TYR A 64 -6.56 -9.63 11.05
CA TYR A 64 -5.21 -9.53 11.60
C TYR A 64 -4.58 -8.16 11.32
N LEU A 65 -5.11 -7.41 10.36
CA LEU A 65 -4.76 -6.04 10.04
C LEU A 65 -6.05 -5.23 10.03
N ASN A 66 -6.15 -4.22 10.89
CA ASN A 66 -7.34 -3.37 11.02
C ASN A 66 -6.86 -1.98 11.46
N HIS A 67 -6.58 -1.13 10.47
CA HIS A 67 -5.91 0.15 10.69
C HIS A 67 -6.39 1.21 9.71
N ASP A 68 -6.22 2.46 10.12
CA ASP A 68 -6.44 3.60 9.24
C ASP A 68 -5.32 3.71 8.20
N LEU A 69 -5.70 4.16 7.01
CA LEU A 69 -4.78 4.51 5.93
C LEU A 69 -4.19 5.90 6.18
N ALA A 70 -3.00 6.18 5.65
CA ALA A 70 -2.38 7.51 5.83
C ALA A 70 -3.14 8.64 5.12
N GLY A 71 -4.05 8.33 4.20
CA GLY A 71 -4.93 9.30 3.55
C GLY A 71 -6.19 8.67 2.95
N PRO A 72 -7.11 9.51 2.45
CA PRO A 72 -8.35 9.06 1.83
C PRO A 72 -8.13 8.42 0.45
N VAL A 73 -8.89 7.37 0.14
CA VAL A 73 -8.88 6.65 -1.14
C VAL A 73 -10.23 6.66 -1.86
N LYS A 74 -10.21 6.46 -3.18
CA LYS A 74 -11.41 6.31 -4.01
C LYS A 74 -11.83 4.84 -4.04
N LEU A 75 -12.96 4.50 -3.40
CA LEU A 75 -13.39 3.11 -3.21
C LEU A 75 -13.75 2.39 -4.51
N ASP A 76 -14.33 3.12 -5.46
CA ASP A 76 -14.70 2.62 -6.79
C ASP A 76 -13.48 2.27 -7.67
N SER A 77 -12.32 2.85 -7.34
CA SER A 77 -11.07 2.70 -8.08
C SER A 77 -10.01 1.93 -7.28
N SER A 78 -10.32 1.47 -6.07
CA SER A 78 -9.42 0.70 -5.22
C SER A 78 -9.88 -0.75 -5.15
N PHE A 79 -8.95 -1.69 -5.22
CA PHE A 79 -9.25 -3.11 -5.27
C PHE A 79 -8.10 -3.92 -4.67
N TRP A 80 -8.30 -5.22 -4.55
CA TRP A 80 -7.25 -6.14 -4.14
C TRP A 80 -7.35 -7.44 -4.92
N THR A 81 -6.20 -8.07 -5.13
CA THR A 81 -6.03 -9.36 -5.79
C THR A 81 -5.07 -10.23 -4.99
N ILE A 82 -5.09 -11.54 -5.24
CA ILE A 82 -4.07 -12.44 -4.69
C ILE A 82 -3.34 -13.07 -5.87
N GLU A 83 -2.05 -12.78 -5.97
CA GLU A 83 -1.15 -13.22 -7.03
C GLU A 83 0.07 -13.89 -6.37
N ASP A 84 0.40 -15.12 -6.76
CA ASP A 84 1.60 -15.84 -6.29
C ASP A 84 1.85 -15.77 -4.77
N ASP A 85 0.82 -16.10 -3.99
CA ASP A 85 0.81 -16.04 -2.51
C ASP A 85 0.98 -14.65 -1.90
N THR A 86 0.85 -13.59 -2.71
CA THR A 86 0.88 -12.20 -2.27
C THR A 86 -0.50 -11.59 -2.41
N LEU A 87 -1.04 -11.05 -1.31
CA LEU A 87 -2.18 -10.16 -1.36
C LEU A 87 -1.69 -8.78 -1.81
N HIS A 88 -2.06 -8.39 -3.03
CA HIS A 88 -1.81 -7.06 -3.57
C HIS A 88 -3.06 -6.21 -3.38
N ILE A 89 -2.89 -5.06 -2.74
CA ILE A 89 -3.95 -4.10 -2.47
C ILE A 89 -3.58 -2.82 -3.21
N PHE A 90 -4.41 -2.46 -4.17
CA PHE A 90 -4.31 -1.25 -4.97
C PHE A 90 -5.23 -0.18 -4.38
N LEU A 91 -4.65 0.95 -3.98
CA LEU A 91 -5.36 2.07 -3.37
C LEU A 91 -5.23 3.31 -4.25
N GLN A 92 -6.32 3.72 -4.88
CA GLN A 92 -6.36 4.97 -5.64
C GLN A 92 -6.48 6.14 -4.67
N LYS A 93 -5.46 7.02 -4.61
CA LYS A 93 -5.51 8.22 -3.77
C LYS A 93 -6.66 9.12 -4.19
N ARG A 94 -7.36 9.67 -3.21
CA ARG A 94 -8.34 10.73 -3.45
C ARG A 94 -7.67 12.05 -3.78
N GLU A 95 -6.57 12.34 -3.11
CA GLU A 95 -5.75 13.54 -3.28
C GLU A 95 -4.49 13.18 -4.09
N LYS A 96 -4.52 13.48 -5.39
CA LYS A 96 -3.38 13.22 -6.29
C LYS A 96 -2.17 14.06 -5.85
N GLY A 97 -1.02 13.41 -5.79
CA GLY A 97 0.27 14.03 -5.52
C GLY A 97 0.56 14.29 -4.04
N GLN A 98 -0.35 13.95 -3.13
CA GLN A 98 -0.05 13.96 -1.70
C GLN A 98 0.89 12.78 -1.38
N PRO A 99 2.10 13.03 -0.86
CA PRO A 99 3.01 11.98 -0.43
C PRO A 99 2.47 11.34 0.85
N TRP A 100 2.41 10.01 0.88
CA TRP A 100 2.07 9.26 2.08
C TRP A 100 3.36 8.87 2.80
N PRO A 101 3.52 9.15 4.11
CA PRO A 101 4.70 8.74 4.87
C PRO A 101 4.73 7.23 5.16
N SER A 102 3.57 6.57 5.06
CA SER A 102 3.38 5.13 5.14
C SER A 102 2.10 4.74 4.40
N ALA A 103 1.93 3.47 4.04
CA ALA A 103 0.64 3.00 3.54
C ALA A 103 -0.43 2.91 4.64
N ILE A 104 -0.02 2.55 5.86
CA ILE A 104 -0.88 2.41 7.05
C ILE A 104 -0.45 3.44 8.10
N LEU A 105 -1.41 4.21 8.62
CA LEU A 105 -1.14 5.27 9.56
C LEU A 105 -0.47 4.72 10.83
N GLY A 106 0.66 5.31 11.22
CA GLY A 106 1.42 4.90 12.41
C GLY A 106 2.18 3.57 12.28
N GLN A 107 2.24 2.96 11.08
CA GLN A 107 2.99 1.73 10.83
C GLN A 107 3.94 1.87 9.66
N GLY A 108 5.23 1.63 9.90
CA GLY A 108 6.24 1.65 8.84
C GLY A 108 6.40 3.02 8.18
N GLU A 109 6.26 4.08 8.97
CA GLU A 109 6.59 5.44 8.53
C GLU A 109 8.03 5.51 8.06
N LEU A 110 8.23 6.15 6.91
CA LEU A 110 9.55 6.38 6.36
C LEU A 110 10.36 7.27 7.30
N ASP A 111 11.63 6.94 7.45
CA ASP A 111 12.58 7.85 8.09
C ASP A 111 12.70 9.15 7.27
N PRO A 112 13.11 10.27 7.89
CA PRO A 112 13.16 11.56 7.20
C PRO A 112 13.98 11.58 5.91
N TYR A 113 15.04 10.77 5.81
CA TYR A 113 15.88 10.72 4.61
C TYR A 113 15.17 9.98 3.48
N THR A 114 14.59 8.80 3.76
CA THR A 114 13.82 8.05 2.76
C THR A 114 12.58 8.82 2.33
N ALA A 115 11.90 9.51 3.25
CA ALA A 115 10.77 10.38 2.93
C ALA A 115 11.15 11.53 1.99
N ASP A 116 12.29 12.21 2.23
CA ASP A 116 12.78 13.27 1.33
C ASP A 116 13.11 12.74 -0.07
N LYS A 117 13.79 11.58 -0.15
CA LYS A 117 14.07 10.90 -1.43
C LYS A 117 12.79 10.61 -2.19
N GLU A 118 11.78 10.08 -1.50
CA GLU A 118 10.49 9.73 -2.10
C GLU A 118 9.70 10.96 -2.55
N GLN A 119 9.71 12.03 -1.76
CA GLN A 119 9.11 13.30 -2.14
C GLN A 119 9.75 13.88 -3.41
N ARG A 120 11.08 13.87 -3.52
CA ARG A 120 11.79 14.31 -4.73
C ARG A 120 11.41 13.45 -5.94
N ARG A 121 11.28 12.14 -5.77
CA ARG A 121 10.84 11.23 -6.84
C ARG A 121 9.44 11.59 -7.34
N LEU A 122 8.50 11.83 -6.43
CA LEU A 122 7.13 12.25 -6.78
C LEU A 122 7.11 13.62 -7.47
N MET A 123 7.94 14.57 -7.03
CA MET A 123 8.08 15.87 -7.71
C MET A 123 8.59 15.70 -9.15
N LEU A 124 9.59 14.84 -9.38
CA LEU A 124 10.09 14.55 -10.72
C LEU A 124 9.03 13.88 -11.59
N GLN A 125 8.26 12.94 -11.03
CA GLN A 125 7.12 12.32 -11.73
C GLN A 125 6.10 13.39 -12.16
N ARG A 126 5.77 14.33 -11.26
CA ARG A 126 4.79 15.39 -11.55
C ARG A 126 5.24 16.27 -12.71
N PHE A 127 6.51 16.66 -12.72
CA PHE A 127 7.07 17.48 -13.80
C PHE A 127 7.05 16.78 -15.16
N GLN A 128 7.08 15.45 -15.20
CA GLN A 128 7.01 14.68 -16.45
C GLN A 128 5.58 14.43 -16.94
N GLU A 129 4.58 14.54 -16.05
CA GLU A 129 3.16 14.41 -16.40
C GLU A 129 2.54 15.73 -16.92
N GLU A 130 3.19 16.86 -16.65
CA GLU A 130 2.86 18.20 -17.18
C GLU A 130 3.40 18.40 -18.61
#